data_AF-A0A8D9BDN3-F1
#
_entry.id   AF-A0A8D9BDN3-F1
#
_cell.length_a   1.000
_cell.length_b   1.000
_cell.length_c   1.000
_cell.angle_alpha   90.00
_cell.angle_beta   90.00
_cell.angle_gamma   90.00
#
_symmetry.space_group_name_H-M   'P 1'
#
loop_
_entity.id
_entity.type
_entity.pdbx_description
1 polymer ?
#
loop_
_entity_poly.entity_id
_entity_poly.type
_entity_poly.pdbx_seq_one_letter_code
_entity_poly.pdbx_strand_id
1 'polypeptide(L)'
;MKLMIFADDICIWDNNQEGVQIQINTRIEVAREYGLIFNEKSEVLVISRNEESPSTIIHMNNNQLKAVENFKYLGSMVSSSGRFDEEIVNKNETASKFYHVVKGLIWNKNILLKYKISSYGAVVTTLA
;
A
#
# COMPACT_ATOMS: atom_id res chain seq x y z
N MET A 1 -6.22 -1.37 -18.41
CA MET A 1 -6.96 -0.85 -17.25
C MET A 1 -7.24 -1.92 -16.19
N LYS A 2 -6.75 -1.71 -14.97
CA LYS A 2 -7.08 -2.51 -13.78
C LYS A 2 -7.32 -1.56 -12.59
N LEU A 3 -8.16 -1.99 -11.64
CA LEU A 3 -8.66 -1.19 -10.53
C LEU A 3 -8.80 -2.08 -9.29
N MET A 4 -8.35 -1.57 -8.14
CA MET A 4 -8.61 -2.11 -6.80
C MET A 4 -9.19 -0.99 -5.94
N ILE A 5 -10.26 -1.30 -5.21
CA ILE A 5 -10.92 -0.35 -4.31
C ILE A 5 -11.12 -1.06 -2.98
N PHE A 6 -10.73 -0.40 -1.90
CA PHE A 6 -11.00 -0.83 -0.54
C PHE A 6 -11.29 0.39 0.33
N ALA A 7 -12.53 0.52 0.82
CA ALA A 7 -12.98 1.72 1.52
C ALA A 7 -12.68 3.01 0.70
N ASP A 8 -11.91 3.94 1.27
CA ASP A 8 -11.44 5.17 0.65
C ASP A 8 -10.14 5.02 -0.17
N ASP A 9 -9.43 3.90 -0.02
CA ASP A 9 -8.21 3.62 -0.78
C ASP A 9 -8.54 3.07 -2.17
N ILE A 10 -8.08 3.78 -3.20
CA ILE A 10 -8.25 3.41 -4.61
C ILE A 10 -6.88 3.27 -5.27
N CYS A 11 -6.62 2.11 -5.88
CA CYS A 11 -5.45 1.86 -6.71
C CYS A 11 -5.88 1.59 -8.16
N ILE A 12 -5.31 2.35 -9.10
CA ILE A 12 -5.52 2.19 -10.54
C ILE A 12 -4.17 2.00 -11.22
N TRP A 13 -4.17 1.19 -12.27
CA TRP A 13 -2.97 1.06 -13.09
C TRP A 13 -3.29 0.69 -14.53
N ASP A 14 -2.40 1.13 -15.41
CA ASP A 14 -2.41 0.79 -16.83
C ASP A 14 -0.98 0.70 -17.36
N ASN A 15 -0.82 0.17 -18.56
CA ASN A 15 0.47 0.06 -19.23
C ASN A 15 0.92 1.37 -19.90
N ASN A 16 0.10 2.42 -19.84
CA ASN A 16 0.37 3.71 -20.45
C ASN A 16 -0.14 4.86 -19.55
N GLN A 17 0.53 6.01 -19.65
CA GLN A 17 0.22 7.21 -18.86
C GLN A 17 -1.17 7.78 -19.17
N GLU A 18 -1.54 7.81 -20.45
CA GLU A 18 -2.80 8.40 -20.92
C GLU A 18 -4.03 7.70 -20.31
N GLY A 19 -4.01 6.37 -20.28
CA GLY A 19 -5.05 5.55 -19.67
C GLY A 19 -5.18 5.82 -18.17
N VAL A 20 -4.06 5.95 -17.45
CA VAL A 20 -4.11 6.33 -16.03
C VAL A 20 -4.72 7.73 -15.86
N GLN A 21 -4.33 8.71 -16.67
CA GLN A 21 -4.85 10.08 -16.58
C GLN A 21 -6.35 10.17 -16.89
N ILE A 22 -6.84 9.47 -17.92
CA ILE A 22 -8.26 9.39 -18.25
C ILE A 22 -9.06 8.83 -17.07
N GLN A 23 -8.54 7.77 -16.44
CA GLN A 23 -9.20 7.12 -15.32
C GLN A 23 -9.26 7.98 -14.05
N ILE A 24 -8.21 8.77 -13.79
CA ILE A 24 -8.19 9.75 -12.71
C ILE A 24 -9.23 10.83 -12.98
N ASN A 25 -9.22 11.42 -14.16
CA ASN A 25 -10.14 12.51 -14.52
C ASN A 25 -11.60 12.08 -14.39
N THR A 26 -11.94 10.90 -14.94
CA THR A 26 -13.29 10.32 -14.86
C THR A 26 -13.72 10.11 -13.40
N ARG A 27 -12.82 9.64 -12.53
CA ARG A 27 -13.13 9.42 -11.11
C ARG A 27 -13.28 10.70 -10.33
N ILE A 28 -12.47 11.71 -10.62
CA ILE A 28 -12.61 13.04 -10.02
C ILE A 28 -13.97 13.62 -10.37
N GLU A 29 -14.40 13.52 -11.62
CA GLU A 29 -15.70 14.00 -12.08
C GLU A 29 -16.83 13.32 -11.32
N VAL A 30 -16.87 11.98 -11.31
CA VAL A 30 -17.86 11.21 -10.57
C VAL A 30 -17.81 11.51 -9.06
N ALA A 31 -16.61 11.53 -8.45
CA ALA A 31 -16.47 11.83 -7.03
C ALA A 31 -17.08 13.19 -6.66
N ARG A 32 -16.89 14.22 -7.49
CA ARG A 32 -17.46 15.55 -7.27
C ARG A 32 -18.99 15.55 -7.32
N GLU A 33 -19.61 14.73 -8.17
CA GLU A 33 -21.08 14.59 -8.21
C GLU A 33 -21.64 14.08 -6.88
N TYR A 34 -20.88 13.26 -6.15
CA TYR A 34 -21.23 12.76 -4.82
C TYR A 34 -20.67 13.62 -3.67
N GLY A 35 -20.09 14.79 -3.96
CA GLY A 35 -19.48 15.66 -2.94
C GLY A 35 -18.19 15.12 -2.32
N LEU A 36 -17.54 14.15 -2.97
CA LEU A 36 -16.28 13.56 -2.53
C LEU A 36 -15.07 14.27 -3.15
N ILE A 37 -13.97 14.34 -2.40
CA ILE A 37 -12.74 15.01 -2.81
C ILE A 37 -11.56 14.06 -2.53
N PHE A 38 -10.68 13.89 -3.52
CA PHE A 38 -9.42 13.17 -3.35
C PHE A 38 -8.42 14.01 -2.57
N ASN A 39 -7.72 13.38 -1.63
CA ASN A 39 -6.74 14.05 -0.78
C ASN A 39 -5.35 14.14 -1.45
N GLU A 40 -4.48 14.98 -0.89
CA GLU A 40 -3.11 15.20 -1.37
C GLU A 40 -2.15 14.03 -1.10
N LYS A 41 -2.60 12.97 -0.40
CA LYS A 41 -1.77 11.77 -0.14
C LYS A 41 -1.70 10.83 -1.34
N SER A 42 -2.40 11.16 -2.43
CA SER A 42 -2.37 10.37 -3.66
C SER A 42 -0.96 10.45 -4.28
N GLU A 43 -0.37 9.28 -4.56
CA GLU A 43 0.97 9.15 -5.12
C GLU A 43 0.91 8.34 -6.42
N VAL A 44 1.96 8.44 -7.25
CA VAL A 44 2.09 7.66 -8.49
C VAL A 44 3.39 6.87 -8.50
N LEU A 45 3.31 5.63 -8.97
CA LEU A 45 4.47 4.77 -9.20
C LEU A 45 4.59 4.47 -10.69
N VAL A 46 5.81 4.61 -11.21
CA VAL A 46 6.17 4.13 -12.54
C VAL A 46 6.98 2.85 -12.34
N ILE A 47 6.51 1.76 -12.95
CA ILE A 47 7.23 0.49 -12.91
C ILE A 47 8.00 0.33 -14.23
N SER A 48 9.33 0.31 -14.15
CA SER A 48 10.21 0.14 -15.30
C SER A 48 11.36 -0.79 -14.93
N ARG A 49 11.75 -1.65 -15.89
CA ARG A 49 12.97 -2.47 -15.78
C ARG A 49 14.22 -1.74 -16.28
N ASN A 50 14.04 -0.60 -16.94
CA ASN A 50 15.14 0.21 -17.47
C ASN A 50 15.51 1.29 -16.44
N GLU A 51 16.80 1.56 -16.29
CA GLU A 51 17.34 2.57 -15.37
C GLU A 51 16.83 3.98 -15.72
N GLU A 52 16.60 4.26 -17.00
CA GLU A 52 15.87 5.44 -17.46
C GLU A 52 14.36 5.19 -17.31
N SER A 53 13.83 5.49 -16.12
CA SER A 53 12.39 5.54 -15.93
C SER A 53 11.83 6.73 -16.71
N PRO A 54 10.85 6.52 -17.62
CA PRO A 54 10.25 7.64 -18.34
C PRO A 54 9.63 8.61 -17.34
N SER A 55 9.92 9.91 -17.51
CA SER A 55 9.32 10.96 -16.70
C SER A 55 7.82 10.98 -16.94
N THR A 56 7.08 10.28 -16.08
CA THR A 56 5.63 10.17 -16.19
C THR A 56 5.00 11.25 -15.33
N ILE A 57 4.20 12.11 -15.96
CA ILE A 57 3.56 13.23 -15.27
C ILE A 57 2.06 12.97 -15.22
N ILE A 58 1.57 12.60 -14.04
CA ILE A 58 0.15 12.41 -13.76
C ILE A 58 -0.36 13.60 -12.95
N HIS A 59 -1.54 14.10 -13.30
CA HIS A 59 -2.19 15.21 -12.62
C HIS A 59 -3.49 14.76 -11.95
N MET A 60 -3.78 15.35 -10.80
CA MET A 60 -5.04 15.22 -10.08
C MET A 60 -5.47 16.62 -9.64
N ASN A 61 -6.65 17.08 -10.08
CA ASN A 61 -7.13 18.44 -9.81
C ASN A 61 -6.14 19.55 -10.21
N ASN A 62 -5.46 19.40 -11.35
CA ASN A 62 -4.38 20.29 -11.86
C ASN A 62 -3.06 20.27 -11.07
N ASN A 63 -2.98 19.51 -9.97
CA ASN A 63 -1.74 19.30 -9.24
C ASN A 63 -1.04 18.04 -9.74
N GLN A 64 0.26 18.12 -9.97
CA GLN A 64 1.06 16.95 -10.30
C GLN A 64 1.14 16.01 -9.09
N LEU A 65 0.83 14.72 -9.30
CA LEU A 65 1.00 13.71 -8.27
C LEU A 65 2.48 13.47 -8.00
N LYS A 66 2.81 13.24 -6.72
CA LYS A 66 4.16 12.89 -6.30
C LYS A 66 4.52 11.51 -6.84
N ALA A 67 5.58 11.46 -7.65
CA ALA A 67 6.18 10.20 -8.05
C ALA A 67 6.97 9.59 -6.89
N VAL A 68 6.79 8.29 -6.65
CA VAL A 68 7.49 7.55 -5.60
C VAL A 68 8.21 6.33 -6.16
N GLU A 69 9.27 5.91 -5.49
CA GLU A 69 9.98 4.66 -5.82
C GLU A 69 9.28 3.44 -5.20
N ASN A 70 8.61 3.65 -4.07
CA ASN A 70 7.93 2.61 -3.30
C ASN A 70 6.49 3.01 -3.02
N PHE A 71 5.56 2.27 -3.62
CA PHE A 71 4.13 2.48 -3.49
C PHE A 71 3.53 1.49 -2.51
N LYS A 72 2.75 1.98 -1.54
CA LYS A 72 2.09 1.14 -0.54
C LYS A 72 0.59 1.06 -0.81
N TYR A 73 0.04 -0.14 -0.74
CA TYR A 73 -1.40 -0.38 -0.82
C TYR A 73 -1.79 -1.51 0.12
N LEU A 74 -2.68 -1.23 1.07
CA LEU A 74 -3.21 -2.19 2.07
C LEU A 74 -2.13 -3.04 2.78
N GLY A 75 -0.97 -2.44 3.05
CA GLY A 75 0.15 -3.11 3.74
C GLY A 75 1.14 -3.84 2.82
N SER A 76 0.83 -4.00 1.53
CA SER A 76 1.78 -4.44 0.51
C SER A 76 2.55 -3.26 -0.07
N MET A 77 3.78 -3.52 -0.52
CA MET A 77 4.67 -2.53 -1.13
C MET A 77 5.07 -3.00 -2.52
N VAL A 78 5.03 -2.09 -3.48
CA VAL A 78 5.50 -2.31 -4.85
C VAL A 78 6.61 -1.31 -5.15
N SER A 79 7.75 -1.81 -5.65
CA SER A 79 8.90 -0.99 -6.04
C SER A 79 8.85 -0.59 -7.51
N SER A 80 9.49 0.51 -7.87
CA SER A 80 9.61 1.00 -9.25
C SER A 80 10.38 0.02 -10.15
N SER A 81 11.29 -0.78 -9.60
CA SER A 81 11.99 -1.84 -10.33
C SER A 81 11.08 -3.02 -10.70
N GLY A 82 9.89 -3.11 -10.09
CA GLY A 82 8.98 -4.25 -10.20
C GLY A 82 9.51 -5.53 -9.54
N ARG A 83 10.57 -5.44 -8.72
CA ARG A 83 11.14 -6.56 -7.97
C ARG A 83 10.52 -6.64 -6.58
N PHE A 84 10.41 -7.86 -6.07
CA PHE A 84 9.88 -8.15 -4.74
C PHE A 84 10.90 -8.04 -3.62
N ASP A 85 12.19 -7.85 -3.93
CA ASP A 85 13.27 -7.85 -2.94
C ASP A 85 13.01 -6.84 -1.81
N GLU A 86 12.56 -5.62 -2.15
CA GLU A 86 12.22 -4.58 -1.18
C GLU A 86 10.97 -4.93 -0.34
N GLU A 87 9.95 -5.53 -0.94
CA GLU A 87 8.76 -5.98 -0.21
C GLU A 87 9.12 -7.07 0.81
N ILE A 88 10.01 -8.00 0.44
CA ILE A 88 10.47 -9.07 1.32
C ILE A 88 11.18 -8.50 2.54
N VAL A 89 12.09 -7.53 2.34
CA VAL A 89 12.78 -6.85 3.44
C VAL A 89 11.77 -6.12 4.32
N ASN A 90 10.85 -5.34 3.72
CA ASN A 90 9.82 -4.61 4.46
C ASN A 90 8.89 -5.55 5.27
N LYS A 91 8.53 -6.71 4.73
CA LYS A 91 7.74 -7.72 5.44
C LYS A 91 8.50 -8.34 6.60
N ASN A 92 9.78 -8.66 6.42
CA ASN A 92 10.64 -9.16 7.50
C ASN A 92 10.77 -8.13 8.63
N GLU A 93 10.97 -6.85 8.30
CA GLU A 93 11.02 -5.79 9.30
C GLU A 93 9.70 -5.62 10.05
N THR A 94 8.57 -5.69 9.33
CA THR A 94 7.23 -5.59 9.92
C THR A 94 6.97 -6.77 10.87
N ALA A 95 7.32 -7.99 10.46
CA ALA A 95 7.23 -9.18 11.31
C ALA A 95 8.12 -9.09 12.55
N SER A 96 9.34 -8.56 12.41
CA SER A 96 10.26 -8.33 13.53
C SER A 96 9.69 -7.31 14.54
N LYS A 97 9.12 -6.19 14.05
CA LYS A 97 8.44 -5.19 14.89
C LYS A 97 7.26 -5.83 15.63
N PHE A 98 6.42 -6.58 14.92
CA PHE A 98 5.29 -7.29 15.52
C PHE A 98 5.75 -8.27 16.61
N TYR A 99 6.78 -9.08 16.35
CA TYR A 99 7.37 -9.96 17.34
C TYR A 99 7.76 -9.20 18.62
N HIS A 100 8.43 -8.05 18.49
CA HIS A 100 8.82 -7.27 19.65
C HIS A 100 7.64 -6.67 20.44
N VAL A 101 6.52 -6.37 19.79
CA VAL A 101 5.29 -5.95 20.46
C VAL A 101 4.69 -7.09 21.28
N VAL A 102 4.62 -8.30 20.71
CA VAL A 102 3.90 -9.41 21.35
C VAL A 102 4.79 -10.29 22.24
N LYS A 103 6.12 -10.13 22.19
CA LYS A 103 7.05 -11.02 22.91
C LYS A 103 6.79 -11.09 24.42
N GLY A 104 6.44 -9.95 25.02
CA GLY A 104 6.16 -9.82 26.46
C GLY A 104 4.85 -10.47 26.91
N LEU A 105 3.97 -10.80 25.97
CA LEU A 105 2.71 -11.51 26.23
C LEU A 105 2.90 -13.02 26.03
N ILE A 106 3.51 -13.42 24.91
CA ILE A 106 3.59 -14.82 24.51
C ILE A 106 4.75 -15.55 25.20
N TRP A 107 5.92 -14.92 25.37
CA TRP A 107 7.12 -15.58 25.94
C TRP A 107 7.37 -15.27 27.42
N ASN A 108 6.48 -14.51 28.09
CA ASN A 108 6.66 -14.16 29.49
C ASN A 108 6.39 -15.34 30.43
N LYS A 109 7.38 -15.71 31.24
CA LYS A 109 7.30 -16.87 32.16
C LYS A 109 6.23 -16.73 33.25
N ASN A 110 5.82 -15.50 33.56
CA ASN A 110 4.82 -15.22 34.59
C ASN A 110 3.37 -15.37 34.10
N ILE A 111 3.16 -15.61 32.80
CA ILE A 111 1.82 -15.77 32.20
C ILE A 111 1.51 -17.26 32.02
N LEU A 112 0.33 -17.67 32.50
CA LEU A 112 -0.15 -19.04 32.35
C LEU A 112 -0.33 -19.43 30.88
N LEU A 113 0.00 -20.68 30.57
CA LEU A 113 -0.04 -21.23 29.20
C LEU A 113 -1.40 -21.04 28.51
N LYS A 114 -2.51 -21.22 29.24
CA LYS A 114 -3.87 -21.03 28.69
C LYS A 114 -4.09 -19.62 28.12
N TYR A 115 -3.56 -18.60 28.78
CA TYR A 115 -3.69 -17.22 28.33
C TYR A 115 -2.73 -16.92 27.19
N LYS A 116 -1.53 -17.51 27.19
CA LYS A 116 -0.61 -17.42 26.04
C LYS A 116 -1.21 -18.00 24.77
N ILE A 117 -1.83 -19.17 24.85
CA ILE A 117 -2.48 -19.82 23.70
C ILE A 117 -3.64 -18.95 23.19
N SER A 118 -4.48 -18.44 24.10
CA SER A 118 -5.57 -17.53 23.74
C SER A 118 -5.06 -16.25 23.08
N SER A 119 -4.02 -15.64 23.63
CA SER A 119 -3.39 -14.44 23.06
C SER A 119 -2.73 -14.71 21.72
N TYR A 120 -2.06 -15.86 21.57
CA TYR A 120 -1.47 -16.27 20.29
C TYR A 120 -2.55 -16.43 19.22
N GLY A 121 -3.65 -17.12 19.52
CA GLY A 121 -4.77 -17.27 18.59
C GLY A 121 -5.40 -15.92 18.21
N ALA A 122 -5.59 -15.04 19.19
CA ALA A 122 -6.18 -13.73 18.94
C ALA A 122 -5.28 -12.79 18.12
N VAL A 123 -3.97 -12.79 18.40
CA VAL A 123 -3.05 -11.76 17.90
C VAL A 123 -2.23 -12.25 16.72
N VAL A 124 -1.77 -13.51 16.72
CA VAL A 124 -0.89 -14.04 15.66
C VAL A 124 -1.70 -14.71 14.55
N THR A 125 -2.69 -15.53 14.90
CA THR A 125 -3.47 -16.27 13.90
C THR A 125 -4.47 -15.40 13.15
N THR A 126 -5.00 -14.34 13.77
CA THR A 126 -5.92 -13.40 13.10
C THR A 126 -5.22 -12.46 12.12
N LEU A 127 -3.91 -12.25 12.26
CA LEU A 127 -3.12 -11.33 11.45
C LEU A 127 -2.32 -12.03 10.33
N ALA A 128 -2.35 -13.36 10.28
CA ALA A 128 -1.69 -14.19 9.27
C ALA A 128 -2.71 -14.76 8.28
#